data_AF-A0A2H6NJR7-F1
#
_entry.id   AF-A0A2H6NJR7-F1
#
_cell.length_a   1.000
_cell.length_b   1.000
_cell.length_c   1.000
_cell.angle_alpha   90.00
_cell.angle_beta   90.00
_cell.angle_gamma   90.00
#
_symmetry.space_group_name_H-M   'P 1'
#
loop_
_entity.id
_entity.type
_entity.pdbx_description
1 polymer ?
#
loop_
_entity_poly.entity_id
_entity_poly.type
_entity_poly.pdbx_seq_one_letter_code
_entity_poly.pdbx_strand_id
1 'polypeptide(L)'
;PGDLYRACLYERVLLALHDRAPQLKISDDRLTVIGEKGYSMVRASHGVRKGAWYFEISVDEMPPETAARLGWSQPLGNLQAPLGYDKFSYSWRSKKGTKFHQSIGKHYSSGYGQGDVLGFYISLPEDTGTAKSLPDTYKDKALIKFKSYLYFEEKDFVDKAEKSLKQALGSQIIFYKNGTSQGVAYRDIFEGVYFPAVSLYKGCTVSINFGPYFKYPPRDISYRPVSDMGWVAVVEHTLADVLYHVETEVDGRRSPPWEP
;
A
#
# COMPACT_ATOMS: atom_id res chain seq x y z
N PRO A 1 -12.05 22.88 14.06
CA PRO A 1 -12.94 21.72 14.12
C PRO A 1 -12.46 20.52 13.29
N GLY A 2 -11.15 20.33 13.09
CA GLY A 2 -10.59 19.12 12.46
C GLY A 2 -10.64 17.90 13.40
N ASP A 3 -10.60 18.19 14.69
CA ASP A 3 -10.86 17.35 15.86
C ASP A 3 -12.20 16.57 15.78
N LEU A 4 -13.21 17.10 15.07
CA LEU A 4 -14.51 16.45 14.85
C LEU A 4 -14.54 15.48 13.66
N TYR A 5 -13.54 15.53 12.78
CA TYR A 5 -13.48 14.71 11.57
C TYR A 5 -12.54 13.52 11.76
N ARG A 6 -12.76 12.48 10.95
CA ARG A 6 -11.96 11.26 10.89
C ARG A 6 -11.61 10.96 9.43
N ALA A 7 -10.41 10.44 9.21
CA ALA A 7 -10.03 9.92 7.90
C ALA A 7 -11.01 8.83 7.46
N CYS A 8 -11.60 9.00 6.27
CA CYS A 8 -12.57 8.05 5.73
C CYS A 8 -11.86 6.78 5.26
N LEU A 9 -11.93 5.73 6.07
CA LEU A 9 -11.46 4.40 5.72
C LEU A 9 -12.66 3.50 5.44
N TYR A 10 -12.68 2.94 4.23
CA TYR A 10 -13.71 2.00 3.83
C TYR A 10 -13.51 0.67 4.57
N GLU A 11 -14.60 0.01 4.99
CA GLU A 11 -14.53 -1.34 5.56
C GLU A 11 -13.92 -2.37 4.60
N ARG A 12 -13.94 -2.06 3.29
CA ARG A 12 -13.34 -2.88 2.23
C ARG A 12 -12.03 -2.27 1.78
N VAL A 13 -11.02 -3.13 1.60
CA VAL A 13 -9.77 -2.76 0.93
C VAL A 13 -10.00 -2.65 -0.57
N LEU A 14 -9.62 -1.51 -1.15
CA LEU A 14 -9.83 -1.14 -2.55
C LEU A 14 -8.60 -0.38 -3.07
N LEU A 15 -8.48 -0.17 -4.37
CA LEU A 15 -7.51 0.79 -4.90
C LEU A 15 -7.91 2.22 -4.51
N ALA A 16 -7.01 2.98 -3.92
CA ALA A 16 -7.29 4.32 -3.38
C ALA A 16 -7.41 5.37 -4.50
N LEU A 17 -8.54 6.09 -4.55
CA LEU A 17 -8.77 7.12 -5.57
C LEU A 17 -7.95 8.38 -5.36
N HIS A 18 -7.62 8.69 -4.10
CA HIS A 18 -6.77 9.83 -3.73
C HIS A 18 -5.28 9.50 -3.81
N ASP A 19 -4.93 8.21 -3.87
CA ASP A 19 -3.55 7.73 -3.78
C ASP A 19 -3.10 7.02 -5.07
N ARG A 20 -3.22 7.78 -6.16
CA ARG A 20 -2.92 7.33 -7.53
C ARG A 20 -2.37 8.46 -8.39
N ALA A 21 -1.61 8.09 -9.41
CA ALA A 21 -1.31 9.02 -10.49
C ALA A 21 -2.61 9.39 -11.27
N PRO A 22 -2.82 10.67 -11.65
CA PRO A 22 -4.03 11.11 -12.36
C PRO A 22 -4.30 10.37 -13.67
N GLN A 23 -3.25 9.94 -14.37
CA GLN A 23 -3.30 9.24 -15.65
C GLN A 23 -3.71 7.76 -15.57
N LEU A 24 -3.79 7.18 -14.37
CA LEU A 24 -4.30 5.81 -14.23
C LEU A 24 -5.82 5.81 -14.27
N LYS A 25 -6.39 4.87 -15.00
CA LYS A 25 -7.82 4.59 -14.99
C LYS A 25 -8.10 3.45 -14.02
N ILE A 26 -9.12 3.61 -13.19
CA ILE A 26 -9.56 2.61 -12.22
C ILE A 26 -11.02 2.29 -12.55
N SER A 27 -11.39 1.02 -12.50
CA SER A 27 -12.78 0.56 -12.67
C SER A 27 -13.68 1.06 -11.54
N ASP A 28 -15.00 1.06 -11.75
CA ASP A 28 -15.97 1.53 -10.76
C ASP A 28 -15.97 0.70 -9.47
N ASP A 29 -15.68 -0.60 -9.56
CA ASP A 29 -15.51 -1.50 -8.41
C ASP A 29 -14.18 -1.28 -7.66
N ARG A 30 -13.28 -0.45 -8.22
CA ARG A 30 -11.97 -0.09 -7.67
C ARG A 30 -11.03 -1.28 -7.44
N LEU A 31 -11.15 -2.32 -8.26
CA LEU A 31 -10.29 -3.51 -8.21
C LEU A 31 -9.46 -3.71 -9.48
N THR A 32 -9.78 -3.03 -10.58
CA THR A 32 -9.01 -3.08 -11.82
C THR A 32 -8.37 -1.73 -12.10
N VAL A 33 -7.14 -1.76 -12.59
CA VAL A 33 -6.40 -0.56 -13.00
C VAL A 33 -5.81 -0.75 -14.39
N ILE A 34 -5.94 0.30 -15.20
CA ILE A 34 -5.51 0.36 -16.59
C ILE A 34 -4.49 1.49 -16.72
N GLY A 35 -3.31 1.16 -17.26
CA GLY A 35 -2.28 2.13 -17.61
C GLY A 35 -2.57 2.81 -18.94
N GLU A 36 -1.92 3.94 -19.21
CA GLU A 36 -2.08 4.66 -20.49
C GLU A 36 -0.77 5.09 -21.13
N LYS A 37 0.02 5.89 -20.42
CA LYS A 37 1.24 6.54 -20.94
C LYS A 37 2.50 5.88 -20.38
N GLY A 38 3.37 6.67 -19.75
CA GLY A 38 4.54 6.18 -19.03
C GLY A 38 4.16 5.37 -17.81
N TYR A 39 5.17 5.03 -17.01
CA TYR A 39 4.92 4.37 -15.74
C TYR A 39 4.15 5.30 -14.80
N SER A 40 3.17 4.72 -14.14
CA SER A 40 2.42 5.38 -13.07
C SER A 40 1.96 4.36 -12.05
N MET A 41 1.71 4.80 -10.82
CA MET A 41 1.42 3.93 -9.69
C MET A 41 0.11 4.30 -9.00
N VAL A 42 -0.54 3.27 -8.45
CA VAL A 42 -1.66 3.35 -7.50
C VAL A 42 -1.37 2.45 -6.31
N ARG A 43 -1.81 2.87 -5.12
CA ARG A 43 -1.77 2.06 -3.89
C ARG A 43 -3.17 1.63 -3.47
N ALA A 44 -3.24 0.57 -2.67
CA ALA A 44 -4.47 0.20 -1.98
C ALA A 44 -4.83 1.22 -0.88
N SER A 45 -6.07 1.21 -0.43
CA SER A 45 -6.58 2.08 0.64
C SER A 45 -6.04 1.74 2.02
N HIS A 46 -5.50 0.54 2.21
CA HIS A 46 -5.02 0.05 3.49
C HIS A 46 -3.60 -0.46 3.38
N GLY A 47 -2.82 -0.22 4.42
CA GLY A 47 -1.43 -0.65 4.53
C GLY A 47 -1.21 -1.51 5.77
N VAL A 48 -0.23 -2.40 5.69
CA VAL A 48 0.15 -3.34 6.74
C VAL A 48 1.40 -2.84 7.45
N ARG A 49 1.41 -2.92 8.79
CA ARG A 49 2.53 -2.47 9.65
C ARG A 49 3.27 -3.60 10.36
N LYS A 50 2.63 -4.77 10.52
CA LYS A 50 3.16 -5.92 11.27
C LYS A 50 2.47 -7.23 10.86
N GLY A 51 3.12 -8.36 11.11
CA GLY A 51 2.60 -9.68 10.82
C GLY A 51 2.75 -10.09 9.35
N ALA A 52 2.11 -11.21 9.00
CA ALA A 52 2.20 -11.85 7.69
C ALA A 52 0.93 -11.61 6.87
N TRP A 53 1.07 -11.10 5.65
CA TRP A 53 -0.04 -10.70 4.79
C TRP A 53 0.13 -11.15 3.35
N TYR A 54 -1.00 -11.38 2.67
CA TYR A 54 -1.03 -11.85 1.29
C TYR A 54 -2.17 -11.24 0.47
N PHE A 55 -1.89 -10.97 -0.80
CA PHE A 55 -2.88 -10.63 -1.81
C PHE A 55 -2.48 -11.18 -3.19
N GLU A 56 -3.40 -11.18 -4.14
CA GLU A 56 -3.16 -11.60 -5.53
C GLU A 56 -3.37 -10.46 -6.53
N ILE A 57 -2.66 -10.52 -7.65
CA ILE A 57 -2.94 -9.71 -8.84
C ILE A 57 -3.05 -10.62 -10.05
N SER A 58 -4.15 -10.50 -10.78
CA SER A 58 -4.35 -11.10 -12.10
C SER A 58 -3.87 -10.14 -13.18
N VAL A 59 -3.10 -10.65 -14.14
CA VAL A 59 -2.70 -9.89 -15.33
C VAL A 59 -3.71 -10.12 -16.44
N ASP A 60 -4.64 -9.19 -16.61
CA ASP A 60 -5.79 -9.37 -17.50
C ASP A 60 -5.41 -9.10 -18.96
N GLU A 61 -4.72 -7.98 -19.21
CA GLU A 61 -4.23 -7.61 -20.54
C GLU A 61 -2.79 -7.10 -20.45
N MET A 62 -1.90 -7.68 -21.26
CA MET A 62 -0.51 -7.22 -21.38
C MET A 62 -0.08 -7.25 -22.85
N PRO A 63 -0.54 -6.29 -23.68
CA PRO A 63 -0.13 -6.18 -25.08
C PRO A 63 1.40 -6.05 -25.25
N PRO A 64 1.95 -6.30 -26.45
CA PRO A 64 3.34 -6.01 -26.75
C PRO A 64 3.72 -4.57 -26.39
N GLU A 65 4.98 -4.35 -26.02
CA GLU A 65 5.48 -3.04 -25.57
C GLU A 65 4.83 -2.46 -24.31
N THR A 66 4.02 -3.22 -23.58
CA THR A 66 3.57 -2.89 -22.22
C THR A 66 4.45 -3.57 -21.17
N ALA A 67 4.36 -3.09 -19.93
CA ALA A 67 5.03 -3.72 -18.80
C ALA A 67 4.31 -3.37 -17.50
N ALA A 68 4.43 -4.25 -16.51
CA ALA A 68 3.93 -4.01 -15.16
C ALA A 68 5.06 -4.18 -14.15
N ARG A 69 5.00 -3.39 -13.08
CA ARG A 69 5.77 -3.56 -11.86
C ARG A 69 4.82 -3.62 -10.68
N LEU A 70 4.76 -4.77 -10.04
CA LEU A 70 3.76 -5.09 -9.01
C LEU A 70 4.48 -5.40 -7.70
N GLY A 71 3.89 -5.04 -6.55
CA GLY A 71 4.52 -5.31 -5.26
C GLY A 71 3.99 -4.43 -4.14
N TRP A 72 4.92 -3.89 -3.34
CA TRP A 72 4.63 -3.15 -2.12
C TRP A 72 5.28 -1.76 -2.16
N SER A 73 4.58 -0.77 -1.61
CA SER A 73 5.03 0.62 -1.52
C SER A 73 4.70 1.22 -0.16
N GLN A 74 5.61 1.98 0.43
CA GLN A 74 5.33 2.86 1.56
C GLN A 74 4.66 4.16 1.07
N PRO A 75 4.05 4.99 1.96
CA PRO A 75 3.32 6.20 1.57
C PRO A 75 4.11 7.17 0.69
N LEU A 76 5.40 7.36 0.99
CA LEU A 76 6.28 8.31 0.29
C LEU A 76 6.78 7.81 -1.07
N GLY A 77 6.32 6.64 -1.53
CA GLY A 77 6.64 6.15 -2.87
C GLY A 77 6.07 7.09 -3.95
N ASN A 78 6.87 7.45 -4.95
CA ASN A 78 6.45 8.42 -5.96
C ASN A 78 5.42 7.82 -6.94
N LEU A 79 4.18 8.31 -6.90
CA LEU A 79 3.07 7.84 -7.74
C LEU A 79 3.29 8.03 -9.25
N GLN A 80 4.13 8.98 -9.66
CA GLN A 80 4.49 9.25 -11.06
C GLN A 80 5.66 8.39 -11.54
N ALA A 81 6.28 7.62 -10.66
CA ALA A 81 7.43 6.77 -10.96
C ALA A 81 7.03 5.29 -11.04
N PRO A 82 7.83 4.45 -11.73
CA PRO A 82 7.65 3.02 -11.65
C PRO A 82 7.87 2.50 -10.22
N LEU A 83 7.05 1.56 -9.77
CA LEU A 83 7.23 0.90 -8.47
C LEU A 83 8.65 0.29 -8.38
N GLY A 84 9.36 0.56 -7.28
CA GLY A 84 10.77 0.21 -7.07
C GLY A 84 11.77 1.26 -7.59
N TYR A 85 11.31 2.47 -7.93
CA TYR A 85 12.17 3.60 -8.31
C TYR A 85 12.95 4.16 -7.11
N ASP A 86 12.26 4.33 -5.99
CA ASP A 86 12.74 4.93 -4.75
C ASP A 86 13.12 3.86 -3.70
N LYS A 87 13.51 4.33 -2.50
CA LYS A 87 13.78 3.49 -1.32
C LYS A 87 12.51 2.96 -0.64
N PHE A 88 11.36 3.54 -0.95
CA PHE A 88 10.10 3.27 -0.28
C PHE A 88 9.31 2.13 -0.93
N SER A 89 9.77 1.60 -2.06
CA SER A 89 9.05 0.61 -2.84
C SER A 89 9.89 -0.58 -3.27
N TYR A 90 9.22 -1.73 -3.39
CA TYR A 90 9.79 -3.02 -3.76
C TYR A 90 8.86 -3.69 -4.77
N SER A 91 9.39 -4.00 -5.96
CA SER A 91 8.58 -4.52 -7.04
C SER A 91 9.15 -5.74 -7.73
N TRP A 92 8.27 -6.40 -8.47
CA TRP A 92 8.55 -7.44 -9.42
C TRP A 92 8.11 -6.97 -10.81
N ARG A 93 9.00 -7.03 -11.79
CA ARG A 93 8.74 -6.60 -13.16
C ARG A 93 8.33 -7.77 -14.04
N SER A 94 7.27 -7.57 -14.84
CA SER A 94 6.77 -8.57 -15.79
C SER A 94 7.84 -9.06 -16.77
N LYS A 95 8.53 -8.12 -17.43
CA LYS A 95 9.63 -8.41 -18.34
C LYS A 95 10.82 -9.01 -17.58
N LYS A 96 11.18 -10.25 -17.94
CA LYS A 96 12.34 -11.02 -17.43
C LYS A 96 12.30 -11.34 -15.92
N GLY A 97 11.17 -11.13 -15.23
CA GLY A 97 11.00 -11.55 -13.83
C GLY A 97 11.98 -10.90 -12.85
N THR A 98 12.42 -9.68 -13.14
CA THR A 98 13.43 -8.97 -12.33
C THR A 98 12.78 -8.26 -11.16
N LYS A 99 13.40 -8.30 -9.99
CA LYS A 99 13.01 -7.53 -8.82
C LYS A 99 13.66 -6.14 -8.82
N PHE A 100 12.89 -5.08 -8.56
CA PHE A 100 13.33 -3.69 -8.58
C PHE A 100 13.14 -2.99 -7.24
N HIS A 101 14.20 -2.32 -6.79
CA HIS A 101 14.23 -1.45 -5.61
C HIS A 101 15.33 -0.40 -5.80
N GLN A 102 15.10 0.87 -5.44
CA GLN A 102 16.05 1.97 -5.68
C GLN A 102 16.50 2.08 -7.14
N SER A 103 15.60 1.82 -8.09
CA SER A 103 15.88 1.76 -9.52
C SER A 103 16.88 0.66 -9.95
N ILE A 104 17.29 -0.22 -9.04
CA ILE A 104 18.22 -1.31 -9.31
C ILE A 104 17.42 -2.59 -9.57
N GLY A 105 17.52 -3.09 -10.81
CA GLY A 105 16.92 -4.35 -11.23
C GLY A 105 17.88 -5.52 -11.02
N LYS A 106 17.44 -6.55 -10.29
CA LYS A 106 18.18 -7.82 -10.13
C LYS A 106 17.35 -8.97 -10.71
N HIS A 107 18.00 -9.94 -11.35
CA HIS A 107 17.32 -11.16 -11.75
C HIS A 107 16.80 -11.88 -10.49
N TYR A 108 15.60 -12.46 -10.61
CA TYR A 108 14.90 -13.06 -9.48
C TYR A 108 14.13 -14.30 -9.91
N SER A 109 13.37 -14.22 -11.00
CA SER A 109 12.58 -15.34 -11.51
C SER A 109 12.45 -15.28 -13.03
N SER A 110 11.70 -16.23 -13.58
CA SER A 110 11.14 -16.09 -14.93
C SER A 110 10.14 -14.92 -14.98
N GLY A 111 9.94 -14.37 -16.18
CA GLY A 111 8.93 -13.35 -16.41
C GLY A 111 7.50 -13.87 -16.23
N TYR A 112 6.58 -12.94 -16.05
CA TYR A 112 5.15 -13.20 -16.04
C TYR A 112 4.47 -12.36 -17.13
N GLY A 113 3.28 -12.79 -17.53
CA GLY A 113 2.53 -12.16 -18.61
C GLY A 113 1.03 -12.30 -18.44
N GLN A 114 0.31 -12.02 -19.51
CA GLN A 114 -1.15 -12.11 -19.56
C GLN A 114 -1.64 -13.51 -19.14
N GLY A 115 -2.69 -13.54 -18.31
CA GLY A 115 -3.30 -14.76 -17.78
C GLY A 115 -2.64 -15.31 -16.51
N ASP A 116 -1.44 -14.84 -16.14
CA ASP A 116 -0.82 -15.21 -14.87
C ASP A 116 -1.55 -14.56 -13.69
N VAL A 117 -1.68 -15.32 -12.61
CA VAL A 117 -2.12 -14.82 -11.30
C VAL A 117 -0.96 -14.87 -10.33
N LEU A 118 -0.60 -13.71 -9.80
CA LEU A 118 0.61 -13.49 -9.04
C LEU A 118 0.25 -13.24 -7.58
N GLY A 119 0.91 -13.95 -6.68
CA GLY A 119 0.74 -13.79 -5.25
C GLY A 119 1.84 -12.93 -4.63
N PHE A 120 1.46 -12.09 -3.68
CA PHE A 120 2.34 -11.13 -3.03
C PHE A 120 2.27 -11.31 -1.52
N TYR A 121 3.30 -11.93 -0.95
CA TYR A 121 3.43 -12.14 0.48
C TYR A 121 4.41 -11.13 1.09
N ILE A 122 4.07 -10.59 2.25
CA ILE A 122 4.96 -9.79 3.09
C ILE A 122 4.88 -10.25 4.54
N SER A 123 6.03 -10.34 5.20
CA SER A 123 6.15 -10.61 6.63
C SER A 123 6.87 -9.45 7.29
N LEU A 124 6.23 -8.83 8.28
CA LEU A 124 6.75 -7.69 9.02
C LEU A 124 6.88 -8.05 10.51
N PRO A 125 7.99 -7.73 11.17
CA PRO A 125 8.18 -7.98 12.60
C PRO A 125 7.22 -7.15 13.47
N GLU A 126 6.84 -7.69 14.63
CA GLU A 126 5.88 -7.07 15.56
C GLU A 126 6.54 -6.13 16.59
N ASP A 127 7.86 -6.22 16.76
CA ASP A 127 8.62 -5.53 17.80
C ASP A 127 9.18 -4.16 17.37
N THR A 128 8.95 -3.76 16.11
CA THR A 128 9.36 -2.45 15.57
C THR A 128 8.57 -1.28 16.17
N GLY A 129 9.11 -0.07 16.04
CA GLY A 129 8.41 1.14 16.48
C GLY A 129 7.08 1.30 15.74
N THR A 130 7.10 1.14 14.42
CA THR A 130 5.94 1.22 13.53
C THR A 130 4.87 0.16 13.85
N ALA A 131 5.27 -1.05 14.25
CA ALA A 131 4.34 -2.11 14.64
C ALA A 131 3.62 -1.82 15.97
N LYS A 132 4.27 -1.08 16.87
CA LYS A 132 3.77 -0.71 18.20
C LYS A 132 2.96 0.59 18.19
N SER A 133 3.18 1.46 17.19
CA SER A 133 2.46 2.72 17.05
C SER A 133 1.04 2.54 16.49
N LEU A 134 0.10 3.26 17.08
CA LEU A 134 -1.23 3.49 16.50
C LEU A 134 -1.11 4.38 15.25
N PRO A 135 -2.05 4.30 14.31
CA PRO A 135 -2.06 5.17 13.15
C PRO A 135 -2.30 6.63 13.54
N ASP A 136 -1.82 7.55 12.70
CA ASP A 136 -2.05 8.99 12.87
C ASP A 136 -3.55 9.32 12.79
N THR A 137 -4.02 10.20 13.67
CA THR A 137 -5.42 10.67 13.71
C THR A 137 -5.65 11.86 12.80
N TYR A 138 -4.58 12.56 12.38
CA TYR A 138 -4.61 13.78 11.56
C TYR A 138 -5.41 14.95 12.17
N LYS A 139 -5.88 14.82 13.42
CA LYS A 139 -6.79 15.78 14.07
C LYS A 139 -6.13 17.12 14.38
N ASP A 140 -4.80 17.14 14.46
CA ASP A 140 -3.95 18.32 14.63
C ASP A 140 -3.58 19.00 13.30
N LYS A 141 -3.92 18.38 12.15
CA LYS A 141 -3.60 18.91 10.81
C LYS A 141 -4.68 19.84 10.28
N ALA A 142 -4.28 20.72 9.36
CA ALA A 142 -5.19 21.67 8.74
C ALA A 142 -6.23 20.94 7.88
N LEU A 143 -7.50 21.33 8.03
CA LEU A 143 -8.61 20.80 7.25
C LEU A 143 -8.91 21.75 6.08
N ILE A 144 -8.77 21.26 4.85
CA ILE A 144 -9.03 22.01 3.63
C ILE A 144 -10.28 21.49 2.91
N LYS A 145 -11.09 22.39 2.35
CA LYS A 145 -12.27 22.03 1.55
C LYS A 145 -11.93 22.08 0.06
N PHE A 146 -12.09 20.97 -0.64
CA PHE A 146 -11.86 20.88 -2.08
C PHE A 146 -12.97 20.06 -2.77
N LYS A 147 -13.59 20.64 -3.80
CA LYS A 147 -14.68 20.01 -4.59
C LYS A 147 -15.75 19.33 -3.71
N SER A 148 -16.24 20.05 -2.70
CA SER A 148 -17.26 19.60 -1.74
C SER A 148 -16.83 18.54 -0.71
N TYR A 149 -15.56 18.10 -0.72
CA TYR A 149 -14.99 17.20 0.28
C TYR A 149 -14.02 17.93 1.20
N LEU A 150 -13.79 17.37 2.39
CA LEU A 150 -12.83 17.84 3.38
C LEU A 150 -11.61 16.90 3.39
N TYR A 151 -10.42 17.48 3.42
CA TYR A 151 -9.14 16.77 3.42
C TYR A 151 -8.24 17.30 4.52
N PHE A 152 -7.43 16.41 5.11
CA PHE A 152 -6.32 16.82 5.97
C PHE A 152 -5.11 17.12 5.10
N GLU A 153 -4.46 18.26 5.33
CA GLU A 153 -3.22 18.64 4.66
C GLU A 153 -2.01 18.10 5.43
N GLU A 154 -1.14 17.36 4.73
CA GLU A 154 0.11 16.85 5.25
C GLU A 154 1.27 17.26 4.34
N LYS A 155 2.43 17.55 4.95
CA LYS A 155 3.65 17.88 4.22
C LYS A 155 4.57 16.67 4.16
N ASP A 156 4.88 16.24 2.95
CA ASP A 156 5.82 15.15 2.71
C ASP A 156 7.27 15.63 2.82
N PHE A 157 8.00 15.18 3.84
CA PHE A 157 9.43 15.45 4.01
C PHE A 157 10.28 14.26 3.52
N VAL A 158 10.26 13.99 2.22
CA VAL A 158 10.87 12.81 1.59
C VAL A 158 12.36 12.67 1.96
N ASP A 159 13.16 13.73 1.83
CA ASP A 159 14.60 13.69 2.13
C ASP A 159 14.91 13.34 3.58
N LYS A 160 14.08 13.81 4.52
CA LYS A 160 14.22 13.52 5.94
C LYS A 160 13.84 12.07 6.22
N ALA A 161 12.75 11.61 5.62
CA ALA A 161 12.29 10.23 5.73
C ALA A 161 13.35 9.25 5.23
N GLU A 162 13.95 9.50 4.06
CA GLU A 162 15.00 8.64 3.50
C GLU A 162 16.21 8.49 4.42
N LYS A 163 16.62 9.56 5.11
CA LYS A 163 17.75 9.54 6.05
C LYS A 163 17.43 8.80 7.35
N SER A 164 16.15 8.67 7.67
CA SER A 164 15.67 8.01 8.90
C SER A 164 15.29 6.53 8.71
N LEU A 165 15.36 6.01 7.48
CA LEU A 165 15.00 4.62 7.17
C LEU A 165 15.89 3.63 7.94
N LYS A 166 15.25 2.75 8.70
CA LYS A 166 15.89 1.65 9.44
C LYS A 166 15.42 0.33 8.87
N GLN A 167 16.28 -0.68 8.83
CA GLN A 167 15.88 -2.01 8.39
C GLN A 167 15.07 -2.70 9.48
N ALA A 168 13.97 -3.32 9.10
CA ALA A 168 13.19 -4.20 9.96
C ALA A 168 13.76 -5.61 9.85
N LEU A 169 14.66 -6.00 10.76
CA LEU A 169 15.32 -7.30 10.71
C LEU A 169 14.31 -8.45 10.81
N GLY A 170 14.48 -9.48 9.99
CA GLY A 170 13.55 -10.62 9.92
C GLY A 170 12.31 -10.36 9.07
N SER A 171 12.16 -9.17 8.49
CA SER A 171 11.14 -8.92 7.47
C SER A 171 11.51 -9.56 6.14
N GLN A 172 10.49 -9.96 5.37
CA GLN A 172 10.70 -10.51 4.03
C GLN A 172 9.51 -10.34 3.11
N ILE A 173 9.79 -10.33 1.80
CA ILE A 173 8.79 -10.34 0.73
C ILE A 173 9.02 -11.57 -0.15
N ILE A 174 7.95 -12.30 -0.45
CA ILE A 174 7.95 -13.50 -1.30
C ILE A 174 6.92 -13.28 -2.41
N PHE A 175 7.28 -13.60 -3.64
CA PHE A 175 6.36 -13.56 -4.78
C PHE A 175 6.01 -14.96 -5.23
N TYR A 176 4.75 -15.15 -5.64
CA TYR A 176 4.21 -16.41 -6.12
C TYR A 176 3.73 -16.23 -7.56
N LYS A 177 3.90 -17.26 -8.38
CA LYS A 177 3.34 -17.34 -9.73
C LYS A 177 2.42 -18.54 -9.80
N ASN A 178 1.12 -18.29 -10.01
CA ASN A 178 0.08 -19.33 -10.08
C ASN A 178 0.17 -20.30 -8.88
N GLY A 179 0.32 -19.75 -7.67
CA GLY A 179 0.46 -20.50 -6.41
C GLY A 179 1.86 -21.08 -6.13
N THR A 180 2.80 -21.02 -7.07
CA THR A 180 4.16 -21.53 -6.88
C THR A 180 5.10 -20.42 -6.43
N SER A 181 5.73 -20.60 -5.26
CA SER A 181 6.73 -19.66 -4.73
C SER A 181 7.88 -19.45 -5.70
N GLN A 182 8.25 -18.20 -5.93
CA GLN A 182 9.43 -17.81 -6.72
C GLN A 182 10.66 -17.56 -5.83
N GLY A 183 10.57 -17.90 -4.54
CA GLY A 183 11.63 -17.67 -3.54
C GLY A 183 11.51 -16.33 -2.83
N VAL A 184 12.51 -15.99 -2.02
CA VAL A 184 12.52 -14.72 -1.27
C VAL A 184 13.01 -13.58 -2.17
N ALA A 185 12.14 -12.61 -2.44
CA ALA A 185 12.46 -11.45 -3.25
C ALA A 185 13.31 -10.45 -2.46
N TYR A 186 12.90 -10.11 -1.25
CA TYR A 186 13.58 -9.14 -0.40
C TYR A 186 13.62 -9.63 1.05
N ARG A 187 14.73 -9.36 1.73
CA ARG A 187 14.95 -9.59 3.15
C ARG A 187 15.33 -8.27 3.81
N ASP A 188 14.99 -8.12 5.08
CA ASP A 188 15.38 -6.97 5.90
C ASP A 188 15.01 -5.64 5.21
N ILE A 189 13.75 -5.56 4.76
CA ILE A 189 13.18 -4.35 4.14
C ILE A 189 13.09 -3.23 5.17
N PHE A 190 12.95 -2.00 4.70
CA PHE A 190 12.86 -0.86 5.61
C PHE A 190 11.59 -0.92 6.47
N GLU A 191 11.71 -0.48 7.72
CA GLU A 191 10.59 -0.30 8.62
C GLU A 191 9.61 0.73 8.04
N GLY A 192 8.31 0.45 8.14
CA GLY A 192 7.27 1.33 7.66
C GLY A 192 5.95 0.60 7.42
N VAL A 193 4.94 1.38 7.04
CA VAL A 193 3.65 0.85 6.60
C VAL A 193 3.71 0.55 5.12
N TYR A 194 3.31 -0.66 4.71
CA TYR A 194 3.35 -1.11 3.33
C TYR A 194 1.97 -1.30 2.74
N PHE A 195 1.76 -0.75 1.56
CA PHE A 195 0.52 -0.85 0.80
C PHE A 195 0.74 -1.74 -0.43
N PRO A 196 -0.20 -2.64 -0.75
CA PRO A 196 -0.25 -3.25 -2.07
C PRO A 196 -0.22 -2.16 -3.14
N ALA A 197 0.68 -2.29 -4.09
CA ALA A 197 0.93 -1.27 -5.08
C ALA A 197 1.10 -1.84 -6.47
N VAL A 198 0.54 -1.12 -7.44
CA VAL A 198 0.53 -1.49 -8.85
C VAL A 198 1.11 -0.34 -9.64
N SER A 199 2.10 -0.63 -10.48
CA SER A 199 2.62 0.33 -11.45
C SER A 199 2.60 -0.23 -12.86
N LEU A 200 2.01 0.52 -13.79
CA LEU A 200 1.72 0.08 -15.15
C LEU A 200 2.37 1.00 -16.16
N TYR A 201 2.87 0.40 -17.24
CA TYR A 201 3.42 1.10 -18.39
C TYR A 201 2.56 0.81 -19.62
N LYS A 202 2.08 1.89 -20.26
CA LYS A 202 1.11 1.86 -21.36
C LYS A 202 -0.18 1.09 -20.99
N GLY A 203 -0.95 0.66 -21.99
CA GLY A 203 -2.24 -0.04 -21.85
C GLY A 203 -2.19 -1.45 -21.25
N CYS A 204 -1.45 -1.65 -20.16
CA CYS A 204 -1.55 -2.87 -19.35
C CYS A 204 -2.75 -2.76 -18.42
N THR A 205 -3.47 -3.87 -18.26
CA THR A 205 -4.62 -3.99 -17.36
C THR A 205 -4.35 -5.09 -16.36
N VAL A 206 -4.54 -4.79 -15.08
CA VAL A 206 -4.42 -5.77 -14.00
C VAL A 206 -5.55 -5.59 -12.99
N SER A 207 -5.96 -6.70 -12.38
CA SER A 207 -6.98 -6.74 -11.35
C SER A 207 -6.42 -7.27 -10.05
N ILE A 208 -6.68 -6.57 -8.95
CA ILE A 208 -6.19 -6.94 -7.62
C ILE A 208 -7.27 -7.69 -6.84
N ASN A 209 -6.86 -8.74 -6.14
CA ASN A 209 -7.67 -9.51 -5.22
C ASN A 209 -7.03 -9.49 -3.83
N PHE A 210 -7.65 -8.75 -2.91
CA PHE A 210 -7.16 -8.61 -1.53
C PHE A 210 -7.50 -9.82 -0.64
N GLY A 211 -8.29 -10.77 -1.14
CA GLY A 211 -8.79 -11.92 -0.38
C GLY A 211 -10.21 -11.72 0.15
N PRO A 212 -10.72 -12.66 0.97
CA PRO A 212 -10.03 -13.88 1.44
C PRO A 212 -10.01 -15.02 0.42
N TYR A 213 -10.81 -14.92 -0.65
CA TYR A 213 -10.95 -15.98 -1.66
C TYR A 213 -9.94 -15.81 -2.79
N PHE A 214 -8.82 -16.52 -2.69
CA PHE A 214 -7.74 -16.50 -3.65
C PHE A 214 -7.91 -17.57 -4.73
N LYS A 215 -7.39 -17.30 -5.93
CA LYS A 215 -7.36 -18.30 -7.01
C LYS A 215 -6.29 -19.36 -6.74
N TYR A 216 -5.14 -18.94 -6.22
CA TYR A 216 -4.01 -19.82 -5.90
C TYR A 216 -3.42 -19.49 -4.52
N PRO A 217 -4.13 -19.80 -3.42
CA PRO A 217 -3.65 -19.52 -2.07
C PRO A 217 -2.33 -20.27 -1.78
N PRO A 218 -1.34 -19.61 -1.14
CA PRO A 218 -0.12 -20.26 -0.66
C PRO A 218 -0.44 -21.41 0.30
N ARG A 219 0.26 -22.53 0.17
CA ARG A 219 0.09 -23.72 1.04
C ARG A 219 1.29 -23.97 1.95
N ASP A 220 2.37 -23.26 1.69
CA ASP A 220 3.69 -23.38 2.32
C ASP A 220 3.90 -22.40 3.49
N ILE A 221 3.01 -21.41 3.66
CA ILE A 221 3.18 -20.35 4.65
C ILE A 221 1.85 -19.90 5.26
N SER A 222 1.91 -19.47 6.52
CA SER A 222 0.77 -18.85 7.21
C SER A 222 0.69 -17.36 6.87
N TYR A 223 -0.51 -16.87 6.62
CA TYR A 223 -0.75 -15.48 6.26
C TYR A 223 -2.17 -15.03 6.63
N ARG A 224 -2.40 -13.71 6.66
CA ARG A 224 -3.73 -13.11 6.64
C ARG A 224 -4.01 -12.47 5.28
N PRO A 225 -5.25 -12.56 4.75
CA PRO A 225 -5.61 -11.82 3.55
C PRO A 225 -5.57 -10.32 3.84
N VAL A 226 -5.08 -9.53 2.88
CA VAL A 226 -5.06 -8.07 3.03
C VAL A 226 -6.47 -7.50 3.23
N SER A 227 -7.53 -8.17 2.76
CA SER A 227 -8.92 -7.78 3.02
C SER A 227 -9.24 -7.55 4.49
N ASP A 228 -8.60 -8.29 5.40
CA ASP A 228 -8.84 -8.16 6.85
C ASP A 228 -8.35 -6.82 7.40
N MET A 229 -7.46 -6.12 6.67
CA MET A 229 -7.01 -4.78 7.06
C MET A 229 -8.13 -3.76 7.10
N GLY A 230 -9.24 -3.97 6.38
CA GLY A 230 -10.41 -3.08 6.45
C GLY A 230 -10.92 -2.96 7.89
N TRP A 231 -11.17 -4.10 8.55
CA TRP A 231 -11.62 -4.10 9.94
C TRP A 231 -10.52 -3.69 10.92
N VAL A 232 -9.29 -4.19 10.73
CA VAL A 232 -8.15 -3.85 11.60
C VAL A 232 -7.91 -2.34 11.63
N ALA A 233 -7.95 -1.67 10.47
CA ALA A 233 -7.78 -0.23 10.42
C ALA A 233 -8.96 0.52 11.06
N VAL A 234 -10.21 0.07 10.89
CA VAL A 234 -11.36 0.66 11.59
C VAL A 234 -11.15 0.62 13.10
N VAL A 235 -10.69 -0.51 13.65
CA VAL A 235 -10.40 -0.64 15.08
C VAL A 235 -9.24 0.25 15.50
N GLU A 236 -8.09 0.16 14.83
CA GLU A 236 -6.88 0.90 15.23
C GLU A 236 -7.04 2.42 15.10
N HIS A 237 -7.74 2.91 14.06
CA HIS A 237 -8.06 4.35 13.96
C HIS A 237 -9.08 4.80 15.01
N THR A 238 -10.03 3.94 15.40
CA THR A 238 -10.96 4.27 16.49
C THR A 238 -10.21 4.40 17.82
N LEU A 239 -9.28 3.47 18.08
CA LEU A 239 -8.44 3.53 19.27
C LEU A 239 -7.52 4.76 19.26
N ALA A 240 -6.95 5.11 18.11
CA ALA A 240 -6.14 6.31 17.96
C ALA A 240 -6.95 7.58 18.25
N ASP A 241 -8.17 7.68 17.73
CA ASP A 241 -9.07 8.80 17.99
C ASP A 241 -9.45 8.90 19.47
N VAL A 242 -9.77 7.78 20.12
CA VAL A 242 -10.08 7.73 21.56
C VAL A 242 -8.89 8.21 22.37
N LEU A 243 -7.69 7.71 22.07
CA LEU A 243 -6.47 8.11 22.77
C LEU A 243 -6.22 9.60 22.62
N TYR A 244 -6.34 10.14 21.41
CA TYR A 244 -6.19 11.57 21.14
C TYR A 244 -7.15 12.42 21.99
N HIS A 245 -8.43 12.02 22.07
CA HIS A 245 -9.41 12.75 22.87
C HIS A 245 -9.09 12.69 24.37
N VAL A 246 -8.68 11.52 24.88
CA VAL A 246 -8.27 11.38 26.29
C VAL A 246 -7.05 12.26 26.60
N GLU A 247 -6.02 12.23 25.76
CA GLU A 247 -4.82 13.07 25.94
C GLU A 247 -5.16 14.56 25.91
N THR A 248 -6.01 14.98 24.97
CA THR A 248 -6.40 16.38 24.78
C THR A 248 -7.33 16.90 25.90
N GLU A 249 -8.23 16.04 26.42
CA GLU A 249 -9.07 16.35 27.59
C GLU A 249 -8.24 16.51 28.85
N VAL A 250 -7.24 15.64 29.05
CA VAL A 250 -6.30 15.71 30.19
C VAL A 250 -5.44 16.97 30.11
N ASP A 251 -5.03 17.39 28.92
CA ASP A 251 -4.26 18.62 28.69
C ASP A 251 -5.14 19.91 28.71
N GLY A 252 -6.45 19.79 28.95
CA GLY A 252 -7.36 20.92 29.11
C GLY A 252 -7.69 21.69 27.82
N ARG A 253 -7.34 21.16 26.64
CA ARG A 253 -7.69 21.76 25.34
C ARG A 253 -9.10 21.35 24.95
N ARG A 254 -10.10 22.10 25.42
CA ARG A 254 -11.50 21.88 24.99
C ARG A 254 -11.73 22.44 23.59
N SER A 255 -12.38 21.66 22.73
CA SER A 255 -12.99 22.19 21.50
C SER A 255 -13.97 23.31 21.89
N PRO A 256 -14.04 24.41 21.12
CA PRO A 256 -15.01 25.47 21.39
C PRO A 256 -16.44 24.91 21.33
N PRO A 257 -17.38 25.45 22.12
CA PRO A 257 -18.76 25.00 22.10
C PRO A 257 -19.33 25.08 20.68
N TRP A 258 -20.02 24.02 20.26
CA TRP A 258 -20.73 23.98 18.99
C TRP A 258 -21.94 24.92 19.09
N GLU A 259 -21.95 26.00 18.29
CA GLU A 259 -23.15 26.83 18.12
C GLU A 259 -24.04 26.24 17.01
N PRO A 260 -25.36 26.11 17.24
CA PRO A 260 -26.31 25.43 16.35
C PRO A 260 -26.59 26.16 15.04
#